data_AF-A0A1B6CP26-F1
#
_entry.id   AF-A0A1B6CP26-F1
#
_cell.length_a   1.000
_cell.length_b   1.000
_cell.length_c   1.000
_cell.angle_alpha   90.00
_cell.angle_beta   90.00
_cell.angle_gamma   90.00
#
_symmetry.space_group_name_H-M   'P 1'
#
loop_
_entity.id
_entity.type
_entity.pdbx_description
1 polymer ?
#
loop_
_entity_poly.entity_id
_entity_poly.type
_entity_poly.pdbx_seq_one_letter_code
_entity_poly.pdbx_strand_id
1 'polypeptide(L)'
;MLIKLVKLPKESEILSQKLREEARSLFLQRRSRQLLEDNELKDLWVLLSKHQSAQVNGDEQMINYEDFKKIGELGGSNCRHYFTPVVFAKLQNKDLQGRISTMTLFNYIMHKVWLHQTRIGLSLYDVTGQGYLRESDLENYILELIPTLPQLDGLEKSFHNFYVCTAVRKFLFFLDPLRTGRVRIQDILACSFLDDLLDLRDEGLPKDIQEANWFSAPSALRVYGQYLNLDKNHNGMLSKDELAKYGTGTLTRVFLERVFQECLTYDGEMDYKTYLDFVLALENRHEPQSLHYLFRVLDINNQGYLDSFCLNYFFRDIQEQMIQQDHKPVSFLDVKDEIFDMIKPENPFKITLKDLLKSGQGDTLVSILIDLNGFWNYENREAMAGENSEEPVI
;
A
#
# COMPACT_ATOMS: atom_id res chain seq x y z
N MET A 1 -2.75 -16.81 -20.65
CA MET A 1 -4.10 -17.05 -21.19
C MET A 1 -4.98 -17.53 -20.04
N LEU A 2 -5.57 -16.59 -19.30
CA LEU A 2 -6.63 -16.89 -18.33
C LEU A 2 -7.86 -17.36 -19.10
N ILE A 3 -8.69 -18.19 -18.48
CA ILE A 3 -10.00 -18.63 -18.95
C ILE A 3 -10.88 -17.38 -19.16
N LYS A 4 -10.69 -16.68 -20.28
CA LYS A 4 -11.55 -15.59 -20.72
C LYS A 4 -12.76 -16.22 -21.39
N LEU A 5 -13.94 -15.83 -20.91
CA LEU A 5 -15.26 -16.02 -21.54
C LEU A 5 -16.01 -17.33 -21.25
N VAL A 6 -16.01 -17.81 -19.99
CA VAL A 6 -17.12 -18.67 -19.53
C VAL A 6 -17.96 -17.87 -18.56
N LYS A 7 -19.22 -17.60 -18.95
CA LYS A 7 -20.24 -16.96 -18.09
C LYS A 7 -20.23 -17.66 -16.73
N LEU A 8 -20.20 -16.88 -15.64
CA LEU A 8 -20.22 -17.48 -14.30
C LEU A 8 -21.51 -18.30 -14.15
N PRO A 9 -21.41 -19.55 -13.65
CA PRO A 9 -22.59 -20.32 -13.30
C PRO A 9 -23.44 -19.54 -12.29
N LYS A 10 -24.76 -19.64 -12.41
CA LYS A 10 -25.66 -19.07 -11.40
C LYS A 10 -25.46 -19.76 -10.05
N GLU A 11 -25.83 -19.11 -8.95
CA GLU A 11 -25.79 -19.71 -7.61
C GLU A 11 -26.59 -21.02 -7.51
N SER A 12 -27.64 -21.16 -8.31
CA SER A 12 -28.43 -22.40 -8.39
C SER A 12 -27.72 -23.56 -9.12
N GLU A 13 -26.62 -23.31 -9.82
CA GLU A 13 -25.92 -24.29 -10.67
C GLU A 13 -24.71 -24.92 -9.93
N ILE A 14 -24.98 -25.60 -8.82
CA ILE A 14 -23.96 -26.13 -7.89
C ILE A 14 -22.91 -27.02 -8.59
N LEU A 15 -23.33 -27.92 -9.49
CA LEU A 15 -22.40 -28.80 -10.21
C LEU A 15 -21.44 -28.03 -11.12
N SER A 16 -21.95 -27.02 -11.83
CA SER A 16 -21.15 -26.17 -12.71
C SER A 16 -20.13 -25.34 -11.92
N GLN A 17 -20.50 -24.88 -10.71
CA GLN A 17 -19.58 -24.20 -9.80
C GLN A 17 -18.46 -25.12 -9.33
N LYS A 18 -18.81 -26.30 -8.79
CA LYS A 18 -17.81 -27.29 -8.34
C LYS A 18 -16.88 -27.74 -9.46
N LEU A 19 -17.41 -27.99 -10.66
CA LEU A 19 -16.58 -28.35 -11.81
C LEU A 19 -15.58 -27.23 -12.18
N ARG A 20 -16.02 -25.97 -12.10
CA ARG A 20 -15.15 -24.81 -12.37
C ARG A 20 -14.07 -24.67 -11.31
N GLU A 21 -14.41 -24.84 -10.04
CA GLU A 21 -13.46 -24.82 -8.92
C GLU A 21 -12.40 -25.91 -9.07
N GLU A 22 -12.80 -27.16 -9.34
CA GLU A 22 -11.88 -28.27 -9.57
C GLU A 22 -11.00 -28.05 -10.81
N ALA A 23 -11.58 -27.60 -11.93
CA ALA A 23 -10.82 -27.28 -13.13
C ALA A 23 -9.78 -26.17 -12.89
N ARG A 24 -10.13 -25.15 -12.08
CA ARG A 24 -9.20 -24.08 -11.69
C ARG A 24 -8.09 -24.62 -10.78
N SER A 25 -8.44 -25.40 -9.77
CA SER A 25 -7.48 -26.03 -8.86
C SER A 25 -6.46 -26.86 -9.64
N LEU A 26 -6.92 -27.75 -10.53
CA LEU A 26 -6.04 -28.54 -11.40
C LEU A 26 -5.18 -27.68 -12.33
N PHE A 27 -5.73 -26.60 -12.88
CA PHE A 27 -4.97 -25.67 -13.71
C PHE A 27 -3.85 -24.99 -12.92
N LEU A 28 -4.14 -24.51 -11.71
CA LEU A 28 -3.15 -23.88 -10.82
C LEU A 28 -2.08 -24.87 -10.37
N GLN A 29 -2.46 -26.10 -10.01
CA GLN A 29 -1.51 -27.17 -9.68
C GLN A 29 -0.58 -27.49 -10.86
N ARG A 30 -1.11 -27.61 -12.09
CA ARG A 30 -0.29 -27.81 -13.29
C ARG A 30 0.68 -26.66 -13.52
N ARG A 31 0.26 -25.42 -13.28
CA ARG A 31 1.13 -24.24 -13.37
C ARG A 31 2.21 -24.22 -12.30
N SER A 32 1.87 -24.62 -11.08
CA SER A 32 2.81 -24.72 -9.96
C SER A 32 3.94 -25.71 -10.28
N ARG A 33 3.61 -26.89 -10.82
CA ARG A 33 4.59 -27.92 -11.24
C ARG A 33 5.53 -27.51 -12.38
N GLN A 34 5.24 -26.41 -13.07
CA GLN A 34 6.11 -25.86 -14.13
C GLN A 34 7.13 -24.86 -13.59
N LEU A 35 7.02 -24.47 -12.32
CA LEU A 35 7.97 -23.57 -11.68
C LEU A 35 9.15 -24.36 -11.14
N LEU A 36 10.27 -23.65 -10.95
CA LEU A 36 11.46 -24.25 -10.36
C LEU A 36 11.25 -24.40 -8.85
N GLU A 37 11.56 -25.58 -8.33
CA GLU A 37 11.60 -25.85 -6.89
C GLU A 37 12.94 -25.38 -6.28
N ASP A 38 13.01 -25.25 -4.96
CA ASP A 38 14.21 -24.79 -4.25
C ASP A 38 15.46 -25.62 -4.57
N ASN A 39 15.29 -26.94 -4.75
CA ASN A 39 16.40 -27.83 -5.11
C ASN A 39 16.86 -27.57 -6.56
N GLU A 40 15.93 -27.36 -7.50
CA GLU A 40 16.27 -27.03 -8.89
C GLU A 40 16.93 -25.65 -9.01
N LEU A 41 16.54 -24.69 -8.16
CA LEU A 41 17.19 -23.39 -8.05
C LEU A 41 18.63 -23.51 -7.52
N LYS A 42 18.87 -24.36 -6.51
CA LYS A 42 20.23 -24.67 -6.03
C LYS A 42 21.07 -25.34 -7.11
N ASP A 43 20.51 -26.31 -7.83
CA ASP A 43 21.20 -26.99 -8.94
C ASP A 43 21.53 -26.01 -10.08
N LEU A 44 20.62 -25.09 -10.39
CA LEU A 44 20.84 -24.03 -11.36
C LEU A 44 22.00 -23.11 -10.95
N TRP A 45 22.08 -22.72 -9.68
CA TRP A 45 23.20 -21.92 -9.16
C TRP A 45 24.55 -22.64 -9.33
N VAL A 46 24.58 -23.94 -9.05
CA VAL A 46 25.77 -24.78 -9.26
C VAL A 46 26.13 -24.86 -10.75
N LEU A 47 25.16 -24.99 -11.65
CA LEU A 47 25.39 -25.00 -13.10
C LEU A 47 25.94 -23.67 -13.61
N LEU A 48 25.39 -22.54 -13.16
CA LEU A 48 25.87 -21.20 -13.51
C LEU A 48 27.32 -21.01 -13.06
N SER A 49 27.67 -21.53 -11.89
CA SER A 49 29.03 -21.45 -11.35
C SER A 49 30.04 -22.30 -12.15
N LYS A 50 29.61 -23.39 -12.79
CA LYS A 50 30.48 -24.31 -13.56
C LYS A 50 30.73 -23.86 -15.00
N HIS A 51 29.84 -23.07 -15.59
CA HIS A 51 29.86 -22.70 -17.01
C HIS A 51 30.25 -21.23 -17.26
N GLN A 52 31.12 -20.69 -16.40
CA GLN A 52 31.59 -19.31 -16.48
C GLN A 52 32.49 -19.09 -17.71
N SER A 53 32.32 -17.95 -18.38
CA SER A 53 33.26 -17.51 -19.41
C SER A 53 34.56 -17.01 -18.79
N ALA A 54 35.68 -17.16 -19.49
CA ALA A 54 37.01 -16.79 -19.00
C ALA A 54 37.07 -15.36 -18.44
N GLN A 55 37.65 -15.21 -17.24
CA GLN A 55 37.76 -13.94 -16.52
C GLN A 55 38.67 -12.96 -17.27
N VAL A 56 38.19 -11.73 -17.50
CA VAL A 56 38.97 -10.65 -18.14
C VAL A 56 38.95 -9.40 -17.24
N ASN A 57 39.38 -9.52 -15.98
CA ASN A 57 39.53 -8.42 -15.01
C ASN A 57 38.27 -7.95 -14.25
N GLY A 58 37.55 -8.86 -13.60
CA GLY A 58 36.54 -8.49 -12.59
C GLY A 58 36.12 -9.67 -11.72
N ASP A 59 35.71 -9.38 -10.48
CA ASP A 59 35.15 -10.36 -9.54
C ASP A 59 33.76 -10.87 -9.97
N GLU A 60 33.12 -10.23 -10.95
CA GLU A 60 31.81 -10.63 -11.46
C GLU A 60 31.88 -11.82 -12.41
N GLN A 61 31.12 -12.86 -12.08
CA GLN A 61 30.97 -14.07 -12.89
C GLN A 61 30.06 -13.79 -14.09
N MET A 62 30.58 -14.03 -15.30
CA MET A 62 29.91 -13.71 -16.56
C MET A 62 29.73 -14.96 -17.43
N ILE A 63 28.68 -14.99 -18.24
CA ILE A 63 28.41 -16.06 -19.22
C ILE A 63 28.09 -15.48 -20.60
N ASN A 64 28.65 -16.10 -21.65
CA ASN A 64 28.30 -15.81 -23.03
C ASN A 64 27.01 -16.53 -23.45
N TYR A 65 26.56 -16.28 -24.68
CA TYR A 65 25.31 -16.84 -25.19
C TYR A 65 25.35 -18.36 -25.46
N GLU A 66 26.53 -18.92 -25.76
CA GLU A 66 26.69 -20.36 -25.97
C GLU A 66 26.57 -21.12 -24.65
N ASP A 67 27.26 -20.65 -23.61
CA ASP A 67 27.17 -21.17 -22.25
C ASP A 67 25.76 -21.00 -21.69
N PHE A 68 25.11 -19.85 -21.94
CA PHE A 68 23.71 -19.62 -21.59
C PHE A 68 22.78 -20.69 -22.19
N LYS A 69 22.91 -20.99 -23.49
CA LYS A 69 22.11 -22.06 -24.13
C LYS A 69 22.38 -23.42 -23.51
N LYS A 70 23.66 -23.74 -23.29
CA LYS A 70 24.09 -25.02 -22.71
C LYS A 70 23.51 -25.23 -21.32
N ILE A 71 23.55 -24.21 -20.46
CA ILE A 71 22.94 -24.25 -19.13
C ILE A 71 21.42 -24.48 -19.22
N GLY A 72 20.74 -23.81 -20.15
CA GLY A 72 19.31 -24.00 -20.38
C GLY A 72 18.91 -25.39 -20.86
N GLU A 73 19.83 -26.13 -21.52
CA GLU A 73 19.63 -27.53 -21.90
C GLU A 73 19.92 -28.49 -20.73
N LEU A 74 20.90 -28.18 -19.89
CA LEU A 74 21.28 -28.98 -18.72
C LEU A 74 20.32 -28.81 -17.52
N GLY A 75 19.69 -27.64 -17.37
CA GLY A 75 18.84 -27.29 -16.22
C GLY A 75 17.45 -27.95 -16.17
N GLY A 76 17.15 -28.91 -17.06
CA GLY A 76 15.85 -29.59 -17.11
C GLY A 76 14.73 -28.81 -17.80
N SER A 77 13.54 -29.42 -17.89
CA SER A 77 12.42 -28.89 -18.70
C SER A 77 11.84 -27.58 -18.16
N ASN A 78 11.74 -27.45 -16.83
CA ASN A 78 11.17 -26.26 -16.19
C ASN A 78 12.10 -25.05 -16.32
N CYS A 79 13.42 -25.27 -16.27
CA CYS A 79 14.43 -24.23 -16.37
C CYS A 79 14.52 -23.62 -17.78
N ARG A 80 14.31 -24.45 -18.82
CA ARG A 80 14.43 -24.05 -20.22
C ARG A 80 13.60 -22.82 -20.61
N HIS A 81 12.46 -22.60 -19.94
CA HIS A 81 11.59 -21.44 -20.20
C HIS A 81 12.22 -20.08 -19.85
N TYR A 82 13.23 -20.06 -18.98
CA TYR A 82 13.95 -18.84 -18.62
C TYR A 82 15.11 -18.54 -19.57
N PHE A 83 15.62 -19.55 -20.29
CA PHE A 83 16.78 -19.45 -21.16
C PHE A 83 16.42 -19.09 -22.61
N THR A 84 15.70 -17.98 -22.80
CA THR A 84 15.30 -17.49 -24.14
C THR A 84 16.25 -16.42 -24.67
N PRO A 85 16.36 -16.24 -26.00
CA PRO A 85 17.15 -15.15 -26.58
C PRO A 85 16.70 -13.77 -26.09
N VAL A 86 15.39 -13.60 -25.85
CA VAL A 86 14.81 -12.34 -25.32
C VAL A 86 15.29 -12.05 -23.90
N VAL A 87 15.40 -13.07 -23.05
CA VAL A 87 15.93 -12.90 -21.69
C VAL A 87 17.40 -12.52 -21.75
N PHE A 88 18.21 -13.21 -22.56
CA PHE A 88 19.62 -12.88 -22.73
C PHE A 88 19.82 -11.43 -23.19
N ALA A 89 19.10 -11.01 -24.23
CA ALA A 89 19.19 -9.64 -24.76
C ALA A 89 18.74 -8.57 -23.73
N LYS A 90 17.75 -8.88 -22.88
CA LYS A 90 17.30 -7.97 -21.82
C LYS A 90 18.33 -7.79 -20.70
N LEU A 91 19.07 -8.84 -20.38
CA LEU A 91 20.07 -8.84 -19.31
C LEU A 91 21.45 -8.40 -19.80
N GLN A 92 21.62 -8.20 -21.11
CA GLN A 92 22.86 -7.71 -21.70
C GLN A 92 23.04 -6.22 -21.41
N ASN A 93 23.97 -5.89 -20.51
CA ASN A 93 24.17 -4.52 -20.06
C ASN A 93 25.39 -3.87 -20.73
N LYS A 94 25.30 -3.66 -22.05
CA LYS A 94 26.34 -3.01 -22.89
C LYS A 94 27.76 -3.60 -22.76
N ASP A 95 27.89 -4.85 -22.32
CA ASP A 95 29.19 -5.54 -22.27
C ASP A 95 29.78 -5.64 -23.68
N LEU A 96 31.03 -5.19 -23.84
CA LEU A 96 31.73 -5.18 -25.12
C LEU A 96 31.97 -6.60 -25.65
N GLN A 97 31.97 -7.60 -24.76
CA GLN A 97 32.13 -9.02 -25.10
C GLN A 97 30.78 -9.76 -25.22
N GLY A 98 29.66 -9.05 -25.09
CA GLY A 98 28.32 -9.59 -25.28
C GLY A 98 27.87 -10.61 -24.23
N ARG A 99 28.43 -10.58 -23.02
CA ARG A 99 28.10 -11.49 -21.90
C ARG A 99 27.07 -10.89 -20.95
N ILE A 100 26.56 -11.72 -20.04
CA ILE A 100 25.66 -11.32 -18.95
C ILE A 100 26.18 -11.83 -17.60
N SER A 101 25.85 -11.13 -16.52
CA SER A 101 26.19 -11.55 -15.15
C SER A 101 25.35 -12.76 -14.74
N THR A 102 26.01 -13.80 -14.20
CA THR A 102 25.33 -14.99 -13.68
C THR A 102 24.43 -14.64 -12.49
N MET A 103 24.87 -13.70 -11.64
CA MET A 103 24.11 -13.20 -10.51
C MET A 103 22.84 -12.49 -10.98
N THR A 104 22.95 -11.59 -11.97
CA THR A 104 21.79 -10.90 -12.53
C THR A 104 20.79 -11.87 -13.17
N LEU A 105 21.28 -12.89 -13.90
CA LEU A 105 20.42 -13.93 -14.46
C LEU A 105 19.73 -14.75 -13.36
N PHE A 106 20.47 -15.18 -12.35
CA PHE A 106 19.91 -15.96 -11.25
C PHE A 106 18.84 -15.17 -10.50
N ASN A 107 19.11 -13.90 -10.17
CA ASN A 107 18.14 -13.01 -9.52
C ASN A 107 16.90 -12.78 -10.39
N TYR A 108 17.07 -12.62 -11.71
CA TYR A 108 15.94 -12.54 -12.64
C TYR A 108 15.06 -13.80 -12.59
N ILE A 109 15.67 -14.99 -12.60
CA ILE A 109 14.93 -16.27 -12.55
C ILE A 109 14.24 -16.42 -11.20
N MET A 110 14.94 -16.18 -10.09
CA MET A 110 14.39 -16.20 -8.74
C MET A 110 13.17 -15.30 -8.62
N HIS A 111 13.30 -14.03 -9.04
CA HIS A 111 12.20 -13.07 -8.98
C HIS A 111 11.02 -13.49 -9.88
N LYS A 112 11.28 -14.08 -11.05
CA LYS A 112 10.22 -14.61 -11.93
C LYS A 112 9.50 -15.80 -11.31
N VAL A 113 10.23 -16.75 -10.74
CA VAL A 113 9.67 -17.92 -10.06
C VAL A 113 8.80 -17.47 -8.90
N TRP A 114 9.33 -16.59 -8.04
CA TRP A 114 8.61 -16.00 -6.92
C TRP A 114 7.32 -15.31 -7.36
N LEU A 115 7.38 -14.41 -8.35
CA LEU A 115 6.19 -13.70 -8.84
C LEU A 115 5.13 -14.67 -9.38
N HIS A 116 5.54 -15.75 -10.04
CA HIS A 116 4.62 -16.77 -10.51
C HIS A 116 4.05 -17.60 -9.36
N GLN A 117 4.86 -17.99 -8.37
CA GLN A 117 4.41 -18.71 -7.18
C GLN A 117 3.40 -17.87 -6.39
N THR A 118 3.72 -16.62 -6.08
CA THR A 118 2.85 -15.69 -5.36
C THR A 118 1.55 -15.43 -6.12
N ARG A 119 1.63 -15.25 -7.46
CA ARG A 119 0.43 -15.13 -8.29
C ARG A 119 -0.46 -16.36 -8.22
N ILE A 120 0.12 -17.56 -8.27
CA ILE A 120 -0.61 -18.82 -8.16
C ILE A 120 -1.26 -18.91 -6.77
N GLY A 121 -0.50 -18.61 -5.71
CA GLY A 121 -0.97 -18.58 -4.32
C GLY A 121 -2.19 -17.68 -4.16
N LEU A 122 -2.10 -16.41 -4.56
CA LEU A 122 -3.23 -15.48 -4.54
C LEU A 122 -4.41 -15.99 -5.39
N SER A 123 -4.15 -16.60 -6.54
CA SER A 123 -5.20 -17.13 -7.43
C SER A 123 -5.98 -18.32 -6.85
N LEU A 124 -5.46 -18.98 -5.80
CA LEU A 124 -6.21 -20.02 -5.09
C LEU A 124 -7.41 -19.43 -4.36
N TYR A 125 -7.28 -18.21 -3.82
CA TYR A 125 -8.33 -17.50 -3.08
C TYR A 125 -9.31 -16.74 -3.98
N ASP A 126 -9.01 -16.54 -5.27
CA ASP A 126 -9.97 -15.95 -6.22
C ASP A 126 -11.08 -16.95 -6.54
N VAL A 127 -12.09 -17.05 -5.66
CA VAL A 127 -13.24 -17.96 -5.78
C VAL A 127 -13.93 -17.82 -7.13
N THR A 128 -13.94 -16.63 -7.73
CA THR A 128 -14.61 -16.37 -9.01
C THR A 128 -13.75 -16.71 -10.24
N GLY A 129 -12.43 -16.77 -10.08
CA GLY A 129 -11.46 -16.92 -11.16
C GLY A 129 -11.43 -15.73 -12.13
N GLN A 130 -11.80 -14.53 -11.67
CA GLN A 130 -11.87 -13.31 -12.49
C GLN A 130 -10.58 -12.49 -12.48
N GLY A 131 -9.59 -12.85 -11.66
CA GLY A 131 -8.32 -12.15 -11.48
C GLY A 131 -8.34 -11.06 -10.40
N TYR A 132 -9.33 -11.09 -9.52
CA TYR A 132 -9.51 -10.13 -8.42
C TYR A 132 -9.79 -10.89 -7.12
N LEU A 133 -9.35 -10.32 -6.00
CA LEU A 133 -9.69 -10.79 -4.67
C LEU A 133 -10.66 -9.82 -4.03
N ARG A 134 -11.70 -10.36 -3.39
CA ARG A 134 -12.58 -9.60 -2.50
C ARG A 134 -11.93 -9.51 -1.12
N GLU A 135 -12.52 -8.68 -0.27
CA GLU A 135 -12.12 -8.55 1.13
C GLU A 135 -12.01 -9.91 1.84
N SER A 136 -13.07 -10.73 1.79
CA SER A 136 -13.06 -12.08 2.38
C SER A 136 -11.96 -13.00 1.82
N ASP A 137 -11.62 -12.85 0.54
CA ASP A 137 -10.58 -13.66 -0.10
C ASP A 137 -9.20 -13.26 0.42
N LEU A 138 -8.96 -11.96 0.62
CA LEU A 138 -7.75 -11.42 1.23
C LEU A 138 -7.66 -11.76 2.73
N GLU A 139 -8.77 -11.70 3.46
CA GLU A 139 -8.81 -12.09 4.87
C GLU A 139 -8.35 -13.54 5.05
N ASN A 140 -8.89 -14.46 4.23
CA ASN A 140 -8.48 -15.87 4.26
C ASN A 140 -7.00 -16.04 3.89
N TYR A 141 -6.52 -15.32 2.86
CA TYR A 141 -5.11 -15.36 2.48
C TYR A 141 -4.18 -14.90 3.61
N ILE A 142 -4.46 -13.76 4.24
CA ILE A 142 -3.63 -13.24 5.33
C ILE A 142 -3.71 -14.14 6.55
N LEU A 143 -4.89 -14.65 6.90
CA LEU A 143 -5.07 -15.57 8.03
C LEU A 143 -4.22 -16.85 7.88
N GLU A 144 -4.19 -17.44 6.69
CA GLU A 144 -3.35 -18.61 6.38
C GLU A 144 -1.86 -18.26 6.28
N LEU A 145 -1.53 -17.01 5.99
CA LEU A 145 -0.14 -16.55 5.92
C LEU A 145 0.48 -16.35 7.31
N ILE A 146 -0.28 -15.92 8.32
CA ILE A 146 0.21 -15.60 9.68
C ILE A 146 1.16 -16.67 10.26
N PRO A 147 0.83 -17.98 10.26
CA PRO A 147 1.71 -19.01 10.83
C PRO A 147 3.06 -19.18 10.11
N THR A 148 3.21 -18.55 8.95
CA THR A 148 4.45 -18.57 8.16
C THR A 148 5.30 -17.30 8.36
N LEU A 149 4.85 -16.37 9.21
CA LEU A 149 5.49 -15.08 9.49
C LEU A 149 6.01 -15.08 10.94
N PRO A 150 7.27 -15.46 11.21
CA PRO A 150 7.81 -15.57 12.57
C PRO A 150 7.72 -14.26 13.37
N GLN A 151 7.79 -13.09 12.70
CA GLN A 151 7.63 -11.79 13.35
C GLN A 151 6.23 -11.57 13.96
N LEU A 152 5.26 -12.44 13.66
CA LEU A 152 3.90 -12.39 14.20
C LEU A 152 3.63 -13.46 15.27
N ASP A 153 4.57 -14.36 15.56
CA ASP A 153 4.38 -15.47 16.51
C ASP A 153 4.00 -15.02 17.93
N GLY A 154 4.41 -13.79 18.30
CA GLY A 154 4.08 -13.20 19.60
C GLY A 154 2.65 -12.66 19.72
N LEU A 155 1.86 -12.63 18.63
CA LEU A 155 0.49 -12.14 18.67
C LEU A 155 -0.45 -13.14 19.34
N GLU A 156 -1.33 -12.63 20.20
CA GLU A 156 -2.38 -13.47 20.78
C GLU A 156 -3.40 -13.89 19.72
N LYS A 157 -3.87 -15.13 19.80
CA LYS A 157 -4.89 -15.67 18.87
C LYS A 157 -6.19 -14.85 18.86
N SER A 158 -6.55 -14.25 19.99
CA SER A 158 -7.67 -13.32 20.13
C SER A 158 -7.53 -12.08 19.24
N PHE A 159 -6.29 -11.64 18.98
CA PHE A 159 -5.96 -10.47 18.18
C PHE A 159 -5.90 -10.75 16.67
N HIS A 160 -5.82 -12.03 16.25
CA HIS A 160 -5.66 -12.38 14.83
C HIS A 160 -6.74 -11.75 13.93
N ASN A 161 -7.99 -11.71 14.37
CA ASN A 161 -9.07 -11.10 13.57
C ASN A 161 -8.85 -9.60 13.35
N PHE A 162 -8.36 -8.88 14.37
CA PHE A 162 -8.04 -7.46 14.27
C PHE A 162 -6.79 -7.22 13.42
N TYR A 163 -5.78 -8.08 13.55
CA TYR A 163 -4.59 -8.05 12.69
C TYR A 163 -4.97 -8.24 11.22
N VAL A 164 -5.75 -9.29 10.91
CA VAL A 164 -6.23 -9.56 9.55
C VAL A 164 -7.02 -8.37 9.01
N CYS A 165 -7.96 -7.83 9.78
CA CYS A 165 -8.70 -6.62 9.40
C CYS A 165 -7.77 -5.45 9.08
N THR A 166 -6.76 -5.21 9.94
CA THR A 166 -5.77 -4.13 9.78
C THR A 166 -4.96 -4.29 8.49
N ALA A 167 -4.44 -5.50 8.25
CA ALA A 167 -3.64 -5.80 7.08
C ALA A 167 -4.45 -5.73 5.78
N VAL A 168 -5.64 -6.36 5.73
CA VAL A 168 -6.53 -6.33 4.56
C VAL A 168 -6.98 -4.90 4.24
N ARG A 169 -7.25 -4.10 5.27
CA ARG A 169 -7.69 -2.71 5.09
C ARG A 169 -6.63 -1.86 4.38
N LYS A 170 -5.34 -2.06 4.67
CA LYS A 170 -4.24 -1.39 3.96
C LYS A 170 -4.28 -1.70 2.45
N PHE A 171 -4.47 -2.96 2.05
CA PHE A 171 -4.59 -3.30 0.62
C PHE A 171 -5.84 -2.67 -0.02
N LEU A 172 -7.01 -2.77 0.62
CA LEU A 172 -8.25 -2.22 0.06
C LEU A 172 -8.22 -0.70 -0.05
N PHE A 173 -7.69 0.00 0.94
CA PHE A 173 -7.64 1.46 0.95
C PHE A 173 -6.83 2.01 -0.24
N PHE A 174 -5.66 1.43 -0.51
CA PHE A 174 -4.77 1.94 -1.56
C PHE A 174 -5.00 1.33 -2.94
N LEU A 175 -5.47 0.08 -3.03
CA LEU A 175 -5.62 -0.64 -4.31
C LEU A 175 -7.06 -0.70 -4.83
N ASP A 176 -8.05 -0.26 -4.04
CA ASP A 176 -9.44 -0.13 -4.46
C ASP A 176 -9.98 1.30 -4.17
N PRO A 177 -9.41 2.34 -4.80
CA PRO A 177 -9.78 3.74 -4.52
C PRO A 177 -11.26 4.05 -4.83
N LEU A 178 -11.88 3.27 -5.73
CA LEU A 178 -13.30 3.41 -6.08
C LEU A 178 -14.23 2.62 -5.17
N ARG A 179 -13.70 1.94 -4.13
CA ARG A 179 -14.45 1.14 -3.16
C ARG A 179 -15.38 0.10 -3.80
N THR A 180 -14.88 -0.58 -4.83
CA THR A 180 -15.61 -1.64 -5.54
C THR A 180 -15.71 -2.95 -4.73
N GLY A 181 -14.96 -3.05 -3.63
CA GLY A 181 -14.82 -4.25 -2.80
C GLY A 181 -13.95 -5.32 -3.46
N ARG A 182 -13.11 -4.95 -4.44
CA ARG A 182 -12.31 -5.88 -5.24
C ARG A 182 -10.95 -5.30 -5.59
N VAL A 183 -9.90 -6.09 -5.40
CA VAL A 183 -8.52 -5.72 -5.76
C VAL A 183 -7.99 -6.66 -6.83
N ARG A 184 -7.34 -6.15 -7.88
CA ARG A 184 -6.70 -7.01 -8.89
C ARG A 184 -5.52 -7.73 -8.27
N ILE A 185 -5.38 -9.03 -8.56
CA ILE A 185 -4.18 -9.79 -8.19
C ILE A 185 -2.92 -9.15 -8.78
N GLN A 186 -3.04 -8.56 -9.98
CA GLN A 186 -1.92 -7.86 -10.62
C GLN A 186 -1.49 -6.60 -9.85
N ASP A 187 -2.41 -5.89 -9.21
CA ASP A 187 -2.09 -4.70 -8.43
C ASP A 187 -1.45 -5.10 -7.09
N ILE A 188 -1.92 -6.19 -6.48
CA ILE A 188 -1.30 -6.76 -5.26
C ILE A 188 0.16 -7.16 -5.54
N LEU A 189 0.42 -7.82 -6.67
CA LEU A 189 1.78 -8.22 -7.07
C LEU A 189 2.69 -7.05 -7.46
N ALA A 190 2.12 -5.87 -7.73
CA ALA A 190 2.87 -4.69 -8.16
C ALA A 190 3.05 -3.66 -7.03
N CYS A 191 2.34 -3.81 -5.92
CA CYS A 191 2.44 -2.92 -4.77
C CYS A 191 3.59 -3.34 -3.85
N SER A 192 4.22 -2.36 -3.19
CA SER A 192 5.25 -2.62 -2.18
C SER A 192 4.71 -3.26 -0.91
N PHE A 193 3.40 -3.13 -0.63
CA PHE A 193 2.80 -3.64 0.59
C PHE A 193 2.88 -5.16 0.72
N LEU A 194 2.88 -5.88 -0.41
CA LEU A 194 3.05 -7.32 -0.41
C LEU A 194 4.47 -7.71 0.02
N ASP A 195 5.47 -6.93 -0.41
CA ASP A 195 6.85 -7.12 0.00
C ASP A 195 7.00 -6.83 1.50
N ASP A 196 6.47 -5.69 1.98
CA ASP A 196 6.44 -5.35 3.42
C ASP A 196 5.82 -6.48 4.27
N LEU A 197 4.70 -7.07 3.82
CA LEU A 197 4.05 -8.17 4.52
C LEU A 197 4.91 -9.44 4.54
N LEU A 198 5.63 -9.73 3.45
CA LEU A 198 6.44 -10.94 3.31
C LEU A 198 7.82 -10.80 3.96
N ASP A 199 8.32 -9.59 4.16
CA ASP A 199 9.55 -9.32 4.93
C ASP A 199 9.42 -9.79 6.39
N LEU A 200 8.19 -9.92 6.91
CA LEU A 200 7.90 -10.49 8.23
C LEU A 200 8.28 -11.98 8.36
N ARG A 201 8.70 -12.63 7.27
CA ARG A 201 9.31 -13.96 7.27
C ARG A 201 10.73 -13.98 7.80
N ASP A 202 11.44 -12.86 7.72
CA ASP A 202 12.81 -12.75 8.20
C ASP A 202 12.83 -12.55 9.73
N GLU A 203 13.28 -13.56 10.47
CA GLU A 203 13.48 -13.49 11.93
C GLU A 203 14.48 -12.40 12.33
N GLY A 204 15.43 -12.08 11.44
CA GLY A 204 16.48 -11.09 11.64
C GLY A 204 16.10 -9.67 11.22
N LEU A 205 14.83 -9.41 10.88
CA LEU A 205 14.38 -8.10 10.39
C LEU A 205 14.77 -6.99 11.38
N PRO A 206 15.56 -5.99 10.97
CA PRO A 206 15.99 -4.90 11.84
C PRO A 206 14.81 -4.15 12.48
N LYS A 207 14.97 -3.71 13.74
CA LYS A 207 13.90 -3.08 14.51
C LYS A 207 13.36 -1.80 13.89
N ASP A 208 14.23 -0.99 13.30
CA ASP A 208 13.88 0.23 12.55
C ASP A 208 12.97 -0.08 11.35
N ILE A 209 13.27 -1.17 10.62
CA ILE A 209 12.42 -1.63 9.52
C ILE A 209 11.09 -2.18 10.06
N GLN A 210 11.11 -2.91 11.18
CA GLN A 210 9.88 -3.37 11.84
C GLN A 210 8.97 -2.21 12.28
N GLU A 211 9.55 -1.15 12.84
CA GLU A 211 8.82 0.05 13.29
C GLU A 211 8.23 0.85 12.12
N ALA A 212 8.92 0.90 10.98
CA ALA A 212 8.42 1.51 9.75
C ALA A 212 7.38 0.63 9.03
N ASN A 213 7.46 -0.69 9.18
CA ASN A 213 6.57 -1.63 8.53
C ASN A 213 5.20 -1.66 9.22
N TRP A 214 4.16 -1.22 8.51
CA TRP A 214 2.80 -1.18 9.01
C TRP A 214 2.20 -2.56 9.33
N PHE A 215 2.69 -3.61 8.68
CA PHE A 215 2.23 -4.99 8.89
C PHE A 215 2.89 -5.66 10.09
N SER A 216 3.91 -5.05 10.69
CA SER A 216 4.57 -5.61 11.86
C SER A 216 3.62 -5.71 13.05
N ALA A 217 3.86 -6.69 13.93
CA ALA A 217 3.10 -6.83 15.16
C ALA A 217 3.09 -5.55 16.02
N PRO A 218 4.22 -4.85 16.23
CA PRO A 218 4.23 -3.57 16.94
C PRO A 218 3.34 -2.50 16.30
N SER A 219 3.38 -2.35 14.98
CA SER A 219 2.55 -1.37 14.25
C SER A 219 1.07 -1.67 14.38
N ALA A 220 0.67 -2.93 14.15
CA ALA A 220 -0.74 -3.34 14.27
C ALA A 220 -1.27 -3.17 15.70
N LEU A 221 -0.47 -3.55 16.72
CA LEU A 221 -0.83 -3.38 18.12
C LEU A 221 -0.89 -1.90 18.52
N ARG A 222 -0.02 -1.04 17.97
CA ARG A 222 -0.06 0.40 18.21
C ARG A 222 -1.37 1.01 17.73
N VAL A 223 -1.77 0.71 16.50
CA VAL A 223 -3.00 1.24 15.89
C VAL A 223 -4.24 0.75 16.65
N TYR A 224 -4.29 -0.54 16.96
CA TYR A 224 -5.39 -1.08 17.75
C TYR A 224 -5.40 -0.55 19.20
N GLY A 225 -4.24 -0.39 19.81
CA GLY A 225 -4.12 0.21 21.15
C GLY A 225 -4.58 1.66 21.18
N GLN A 226 -4.30 2.44 20.14
CA GLN A 226 -4.85 3.80 19.99
C GLN A 226 -6.38 3.78 19.90
N TYR A 227 -6.96 2.86 19.14
CA TYR A 227 -8.41 2.68 19.07
C TYR A 227 -9.02 2.39 20.45
N LEU A 228 -8.48 1.42 21.18
CA LEU A 228 -8.95 1.08 22.53
C LEU A 228 -8.77 2.23 23.54
N ASN A 229 -7.71 3.03 23.38
CA ASN A 229 -7.48 4.19 24.24
C ASN A 229 -8.50 5.30 24.00
N LEU A 230 -9.04 5.42 22.77
CA LEU A 230 -10.08 6.38 22.42
C LEU A 230 -11.45 5.92 22.91
N ASP A 231 -11.78 4.63 22.77
CA ASP A 231 -13.04 4.01 23.23
C ASP A 231 -13.11 3.98 24.77
N LYS A 232 -13.68 5.05 25.37
CA LYS A 232 -13.74 5.22 26.83
C LYS A 232 -14.90 4.48 27.46
N ASN A 233 -15.98 4.27 26.73
CA ASN A 233 -17.14 3.54 27.22
C ASN A 233 -17.01 2.02 27.00
N HIS A 234 -15.99 1.58 26.26
CA HIS A 234 -15.67 0.19 25.93
C HIS A 234 -16.81 -0.53 25.20
N ASN A 235 -17.55 0.20 24.36
CA ASN A 235 -18.64 -0.34 23.55
C ASN A 235 -18.15 -0.94 22.22
N GLY A 236 -16.86 -0.78 21.90
CA GLY A 236 -16.24 -1.30 20.68
C GLY A 236 -16.41 -0.42 19.46
N MET A 237 -16.93 0.80 19.61
CA MET A 237 -17.09 1.83 18.57
C MET A 237 -16.56 3.18 19.07
N LEU A 238 -16.37 4.14 18.17
CA LEU A 238 -15.90 5.48 18.51
C LEU A 238 -16.96 6.53 18.20
N SER A 239 -17.34 7.28 19.22
CA SER A 239 -18.07 8.52 19.06
C SER A 239 -17.17 9.65 18.52
N LYS A 240 -17.79 10.74 18.06
CA LYS A 240 -17.06 11.95 17.62
C LYS A 240 -16.17 12.53 18.71
N ASP A 241 -16.67 12.57 19.94
CA ASP A 241 -15.97 13.15 21.09
C ASP A 241 -14.77 12.30 21.53
N GLU A 242 -14.85 10.98 21.30
CA GLU A 242 -13.72 10.07 21.50
C GLU A 242 -12.68 10.25 20.40
N LEU A 243 -13.10 10.26 19.12
CA LEU A 243 -12.18 10.47 18.00
C LEU A 243 -11.51 11.85 18.03
N ALA A 244 -12.14 12.86 18.63
CA ALA A 244 -11.55 14.19 18.82
C ALA A 244 -10.24 14.18 19.62
N LYS A 245 -9.97 13.12 20.38
CA LYS A 245 -8.72 12.94 21.14
C LYS A 245 -7.64 12.19 20.35
N TYR A 246 -7.89 11.88 19.07
CA TYR A 246 -6.91 11.23 18.21
C TYR A 246 -5.66 12.11 18.03
N GLY A 247 -4.48 11.50 18.06
CA GLY A 247 -3.20 12.20 17.95
C GLY A 247 -3.01 13.20 19.08
N THR A 248 -2.77 14.47 18.72
CA THR A 248 -2.64 15.60 19.66
C THR A 248 -3.98 16.19 20.08
N GLY A 249 -5.10 15.69 19.56
CA GLY A 249 -6.44 16.24 19.81
C GLY A 249 -6.67 17.62 19.21
N THR A 250 -5.91 17.98 18.16
CA THR A 250 -5.94 19.29 17.49
C THR A 250 -6.69 19.28 16.16
N LEU A 251 -7.25 18.12 15.78
CA LEU A 251 -8.16 18.02 14.66
C LEU A 251 -9.41 18.87 14.93
N THR A 252 -9.83 19.66 13.95
CA THR A 252 -10.96 20.57 14.08
C THR A 252 -12.27 19.80 14.24
N ARG A 253 -13.20 20.36 15.03
CA ARG A 253 -14.51 19.75 15.25
C ARG A 253 -15.27 19.67 13.94
N VAL A 254 -15.17 20.70 13.12
CA VAL A 254 -15.81 20.78 11.80
C VAL A 254 -15.31 19.67 10.86
N PHE A 255 -14.00 19.37 10.87
CA PHE A 255 -13.46 18.23 10.14
C PHE A 255 -14.03 16.90 10.62
N LEU A 256 -14.03 16.66 11.94
CA LEU A 256 -14.56 15.42 12.51
C LEU A 256 -16.06 15.25 12.23
N GLU A 257 -16.84 16.34 12.28
CA GLU A 257 -18.25 16.32 11.89
C GLU A 257 -18.43 15.85 10.44
N ARG A 258 -17.60 16.35 9.52
CA ARG A 258 -17.61 15.93 8.10
C ARG A 258 -17.14 14.49 7.92
N VAL A 259 -16.14 14.02 8.67
CA VAL A 259 -15.69 12.62 8.63
C VAL A 259 -16.87 11.69 8.93
N PHE A 260 -17.61 11.94 10.02
CA PHE A 260 -18.76 11.12 10.41
C PHE A 260 -19.98 11.25 9.48
N GLN A 261 -20.06 12.31 8.67
CA GLN A 261 -21.09 12.44 7.61
C GLN A 261 -20.74 11.63 6.37
N GLU A 262 -19.44 11.47 6.06
CA GLU A 262 -18.98 10.78 4.85
C GLU A 262 -18.67 9.30 5.04
N CYS A 263 -18.36 8.89 6.27
CA CYS A 263 -18.03 7.52 6.60
C CYS A 263 -19.26 6.69 7.00
N LEU A 264 -19.09 5.37 7.03
CA LEU A 264 -20.11 4.47 7.58
C LEU A 264 -20.15 4.67 9.10
N THR A 265 -21.35 4.84 9.65
CA THR A 265 -21.57 4.95 11.09
C THR A 265 -22.74 4.08 11.52
N TYR A 266 -22.69 3.61 12.76
CA TYR A 266 -23.74 2.85 13.42
C TYR A 266 -24.21 3.66 14.62
N ASP A 267 -25.45 4.13 14.58
CA ASP A 267 -26.01 5.04 15.60
C ASP A 267 -25.13 6.27 15.90
N GLY A 268 -24.42 6.77 14.88
CA GLY A 268 -23.54 7.93 15.00
C GLY A 268 -22.11 7.61 15.47
N GLU A 269 -21.78 6.34 15.65
CA GLU A 269 -20.44 5.87 16.06
C GLU A 269 -19.73 5.12 14.92
N MET A 270 -18.40 5.13 14.96
CA MET A 270 -17.50 4.58 13.95
C MET A 270 -16.93 3.22 14.42
N ASP A 271 -16.92 2.22 13.56
CA ASP A 271 -16.28 0.93 13.86
C ASP A 271 -14.76 0.94 13.60
N TYR A 272 -14.07 -0.11 14.06
CA TYR A 272 -12.62 -0.23 13.89
C TYR A 272 -12.17 -0.18 12.42
N LYS A 273 -12.97 -0.76 11.51
CA LYS A 273 -12.65 -0.78 10.08
C LYS A 273 -12.69 0.63 9.47
N THR A 274 -13.68 1.42 9.84
CA THR A 274 -13.80 2.81 9.40
C THR A 274 -12.73 3.69 10.07
N TYR A 275 -12.37 3.40 11.32
CA TYR A 275 -11.23 4.04 11.99
C TYR A 275 -9.90 3.79 11.25
N LEU A 276 -9.67 2.56 10.76
CA LEU A 276 -8.49 2.25 9.97
C LEU A 276 -8.42 3.07 8.67
N ASP A 277 -9.54 3.28 7.97
CA ASP A 277 -9.58 4.17 6.79
C ASP A 277 -9.17 5.60 7.15
N PHE A 278 -9.66 6.09 8.28
CA PHE A 278 -9.31 7.41 8.79
C PHE A 278 -7.82 7.52 9.12
N VAL A 279 -7.25 6.55 9.84
CA VAL A 279 -5.81 6.52 10.18
C VAL A 279 -4.96 6.44 8.92
N LEU A 280 -5.27 5.53 8.00
CA LEU A 280 -4.52 5.37 6.75
C LEU A 280 -4.53 6.65 5.92
N ALA A 281 -5.66 7.35 5.85
CA ALA A 281 -5.77 8.63 5.15
C ALA A 281 -4.90 9.72 5.80
N LEU A 282 -4.91 9.83 7.14
CA LEU A 282 -4.16 10.87 7.85
C LEU A 282 -2.66 10.62 7.95
N GLU A 283 -2.22 9.38 8.02
CA GLU A 283 -0.78 9.08 8.05
C GLU A 283 -0.14 9.16 6.66
N ASN A 284 -0.94 8.98 5.60
CA ASN A 284 -0.45 8.95 4.22
C ASN A 284 -1.05 10.09 3.38
N ARG A 285 -1.18 11.31 3.95
CA ARG A 285 -1.85 12.45 3.27
C ARG A 285 -1.25 12.83 1.91
N HIS A 286 -0.01 12.46 1.64
CA HIS A 286 0.65 12.70 0.36
C HIS A 286 0.20 11.72 -0.74
N GLU A 287 -0.37 10.57 -0.36
CA GLU A 287 -0.82 9.56 -1.32
C GLU A 287 -2.13 9.97 -2.02
N PRO A 288 -2.29 9.70 -3.32
CA PRO A 288 -3.48 10.07 -4.07
C PRO A 288 -4.79 9.53 -3.49
N GLN A 289 -4.76 8.32 -2.94
CA GLN A 289 -5.92 7.65 -2.35
C GLN A 289 -6.36 8.32 -1.05
N SER A 290 -5.40 8.73 -0.23
CA SER A 290 -5.65 9.53 0.98
C SER A 290 -6.20 10.90 0.63
N LEU A 291 -5.62 11.58 -0.37
CA LEU A 291 -6.14 12.85 -0.86
C LEU A 291 -7.56 12.71 -1.41
N HIS A 292 -7.87 11.62 -2.11
CA HIS A 292 -9.23 11.35 -2.56
C HIS A 292 -10.20 11.17 -1.38
N TYR A 293 -9.80 10.44 -0.33
CA TYR A 293 -10.58 10.30 0.90
C TYR A 293 -10.84 11.67 1.56
N LEU A 294 -9.78 12.45 1.78
CA LEU A 294 -9.82 13.73 2.48
C LEU A 294 -10.55 14.79 1.67
N PHE A 295 -10.37 14.82 0.35
CA PHE A 295 -11.07 15.73 -0.54
C PHE A 295 -12.58 15.53 -0.47
N ARG A 296 -13.07 14.28 -0.39
CA ARG A 296 -14.50 14.00 -0.21
C ARG A 296 -15.04 14.57 1.11
N VAL A 297 -14.24 14.53 2.18
CA VAL A 297 -14.59 15.15 3.47
C VAL A 297 -14.67 16.68 3.32
N LEU A 298 -13.70 17.27 2.62
CA LEU A 298 -13.59 18.72 2.40
C LEU A 298 -14.62 19.29 1.41
N ASP A 299 -15.08 18.50 0.44
CA ASP A 299 -16.10 18.91 -0.54
C ASP A 299 -17.51 18.81 0.06
N ILE A 300 -17.83 19.78 0.91
CA ILE A 300 -19.09 19.85 1.68
C ILE A 300 -20.33 19.74 0.77
N ASN A 301 -20.25 20.31 -0.44
CA ASN A 301 -21.38 20.38 -1.36
C ASN A 301 -21.39 19.25 -2.39
N ASN A 302 -20.41 18.33 -2.37
CA ASN A 302 -20.22 17.25 -3.34
C ASN A 302 -20.24 17.76 -4.81
N GLN A 303 -19.60 18.90 -5.06
CA GLN A 303 -19.56 19.54 -6.38
C GLN A 303 -18.35 19.15 -7.22
N GLY A 304 -17.41 18.40 -6.64
CA GLY A 304 -16.14 18.00 -7.25
C GLY A 304 -15.05 19.07 -7.18
N TYR A 305 -15.25 20.14 -6.41
CA TYR A 305 -14.28 21.21 -6.22
C TYR A 305 -14.43 21.88 -4.85
N LEU A 306 -13.33 22.42 -4.33
CA LEU A 306 -13.29 23.31 -3.18
C LEU A 306 -13.28 24.75 -3.66
N ASP A 307 -14.21 25.56 -3.18
CA ASP A 307 -14.25 27.00 -3.42
C ASP A 307 -13.93 27.78 -2.14
N SER A 308 -13.97 29.11 -2.23
CA SER A 308 -13.72 29.97 -1.07
C SER A 308 -14.67 29.71 0.10
N PHE A 309 -15.89 29.23 -0.15
CA PHE A 309 -16.83 28.91 0.92
C PHE A 309 -16.38 27.64 1.66
N CYS A 310 -16.00 26.59 0.93
CA CYS A 310 -15.45 25.36 1.51
C CYS A 310 -14.22 25.67 2.39
N LEU A 311 -13.26 26.43 1.87
CA LEU A 311 -12.05 26.79 2.64
C LEU A 311 -12.39 27.57 3.92
N ASN A 312 -13.25 28.59 3.82
CA ASN A 312 -13.64 29.42 4.96
C ASN A 312 -14.39 28.62 6.03
N TYR A 313 -15.21 27.64 5.61
CA TYR A 313 -15.98 26.81 6.52
C TYR A 313 -15.10 26.02 7.48
N PHE A 314 -14.03 25.39 6.97
CA PHE A 314 -13.05 24.68 7.82
C PHE A 314 -12.14 25.64 8.58
N PHE A 315 -11.69 26.71 7.92
CA PHE A 315 -10.75 27.66 8.53
C PHE A 315 -11.34 28.42 9.73
N ARG A 316 -12.66 28.64 9.77
CA ARG A 316 -13.31 29.33 10.89
C ARG A 316 -13.08 28.63 12.24
N ASP A 317 -13.13 27.30 12.27
CA ASP A 317 -12.89 26.53 13.51
C ASP A 317 -11.44 26.66 13.98
N ILE A 318 -10.49 26.77 13.04
CA ILE A 318 -9.07 27.03 13.34
C ILE A 318 -8.91 28.43 13.95
N GLN A 319 -9.51 29.45 13.35
CA GLN A 319 -9.46 30.81 13.89
C GLN A 319 -10.04 30.89 15.31
N GLU A 320 -11.17 30.21 15.56
CA GLU A 320 -11.78 30.14 16.89
C GLU A 320 -10.83 29.49 17.91
N GLN A 321 -10.16 28.40 17.56
CA GLN A 321 -9.18 27.74 18.42
C GLN A 321 -7.92 28.60 18.66
N MET A 322 -7.44 29.32 17.65
CA MET A 322 -6.31 30.26 17.82
C MET A 322 -6.64 31.37 18.81
N ILE A 323 -7.86 31.92 18.74
CA ILE A 323 -8.31 32.96 19.68
C ILE A 323 -8.37 32.41 21.11
N GLN A 324 -8.81 31.15 21.28
CA GLN A 324 -8.84 30.49 22.59
C GLN A 324 -7.44 30.26 23.18
N GLN A 325 -6.41 30.21 22.34
CA GLN A 325 -5.00 30.07 22.73
C GLN A 325 -4.25 31.41 22.79
N ASP A 326 -4.97 32.55 22.78
CA ASP A 326 -4.42 33.92 22.79
C ASP A 326 -3.45 34.22 21.62
N HIS A 327 -3.61 33.52 20.50
CA HIS A 327 -2.87 33.81 19.27
C HIS A 327 -3.53 34.93 18.46
N LYS A 328 -2.73 35.65 17.66
CA LYS A 328 -3.24 36.71 16.79
C LYS A 328 -4.10 36.09 15.67
N PRO A 329 -5.28 36.69 15.36
CA PRO A 329 -6.12 36.21 14.29
C PRO A 329 -5.42 36.40 12.94
N VAL A 330 -5.43 35.36 12.12
CA VAL A 330 -4.92 35.38 10.74
C VAL A 330 -6.08 35.69 9.79
N SER A 331 -5.81 36.50 8.76
CA SER A 331 -6.80 36.84 7.73
C SER A 331 -7.12 35.62 6.86
N PHE A 332 -8.39 35.26 6.78
CA PHE A 332 -8.82 34.19 5.85
C PHE A 332 -8.51 34.54 4.38
N LEU A 333 -8.58 35.83 4.01
CA LEU A 333 -8.30 36.24 2.62
C LEU A 333 -6.85 35.94 2.24
N ASP A 334 -5.92 36.16 3.17
CA ASP A 334 -4.49 35.94 2.95
C ASP A 334 -4.21 34.43 2.84
N VAL A 335 -4.73 33.62 3.77
CA VAL A 335 -4.61 32.15 3.74
C VAL A 335 -5.24 31.56 2.48
N LYS A 336 -6.40 32.06 2.07
CA LYS A 336 -7.06 31.66 0.82
C LYS A 336 -6.16 31.97 -0.37
N ASP A 337 -5.64 33.18 -0.48
CA ASP A 337 -4.78 33.56 -1.61
C ASP A 337 -3.50 32.72 -1.63
N GLU A 338 -2.88 32.45 -0.48
CA GLU A 338 -1.73 31.52 -0.37
C GLU A 338 -2.07 30.10 -0.84
N ILE A 339 -3.22 29.56 -0.42
CA ILE A 339 -3.69 28.24 -0.86
C ILE A 339 -3.87 28.20 -2.39
N PHE A 340 -4.52 29.21 -2.97
CA PHE A 340 -4.75 29.24 -4.42
C PHE A 340 -3.45 29.42 -5.21
N ASP A 341 -2.51 30.23 -4.72
CA ASP A 341 -1.18 30.42 -5.31
C ASP A 341 -0.30 29.17 -5.18
N MET A 342 -0.46 28.40 -4.10
CA MET A 342 0.23 27.13 -3.87
C MET A 342 -0.28 26.04 -4.80
N ILE A 343 -1.61 25.87 -4.91
CA ILE A 343 -2.23 24.80 -5.70
C ILE A 343 -2.21 25.11 -7.20
N LYS A 344 -2.34 26.39 -7.58
CA LYS A 344 -2.45 26.87 -8.97
C LYS A 344 -3.50 26.10 -9.78
N PRO A 345 -4.77 26.11 -9.34
CA PRO A 345 -5.83 25.36 -10.01
C PRO A 345 -6.07 25.86 -11.43
N GLU A 346 -6.55 24.97 -12.30
CA GLU A 346 -6.91 25.33 -13.68
C GLU A 346 -8.02 26.39 -13.73
N ASN A 347 -8.95 26.36 -12.77
CA ASN A 347 -9.93 27.41 -12.55
C ASN A 347 -9.52 28.27 -11.33
N PRO A 348 -9.34 29.60 -11.48
CA PRO A 348 -8.88 30.48 -10.40
C PRO A 348 -9.77 30.52 -9.15
N PHE A 349 -10.99 29.98 -9.20
CA PHE A 349 -11.94 29.99 -8.08
C PHE A 349 -12.32 28.60 -7.57
N LYS A 350 -11.76 27.54 -8.17
CA LYS A 350 -12.16 26.16 -7.87
C LYS A 350 -10.95 25.23 -7.85
N ILE A 351 -10.70 24.61 -6.70
CA ILE A 351 -9.66 23.59 -6.55
C ILE A 351 -10.30 22.21 -6.70
N THR A 352 -9.98 21.50 -7.77
CA THR A 352 -10.42 20.11 -7.94
C THR A 352 -9.43 19.13 -7.32
N LEU A 353 -9.84 17.88 -7.11
CA LEU A 353 -8.90 16.81 -6.70
C LEU A 353 -7.74 16.67 -7.70
N LYS A 354 -8.00 16.86 -9.00
CA LYS A 354 -6.95 16.80 -10.03
C LYS A 354 -5.92 17.91 -9.85
N ASP A 355 -6.34 19.11 -9.50
CA ASP A 355 -5.44 20.23 -9.20
C ASP A 355 -4.60 19.93 -7.96
N LEU A 356 -5.24 19.40 -6.92
CA LEU A 356 -4.60 19.00 -5.67
C LEU A 356 -3.47 17.98 -5.92
N LEU A 357 -3.76 16.91 -6.68
CA LEU A 357 -2.78 15.88 -7.04
C LEU A 357 -1.65 16.43 -7.92
N LYS A 358 -1.98 17.30 -8.89
CA LYS A 358 -0.99 17.85 -9.82
C LYS A 358 -0.04 18.84 -9.14
N SER A 359 -0.50 19.57 -8.13
CA SER A 359 0.30 20.55 -7.40
C SER A 359 1.42 19.91 -6.57
N GLY A 360 1.22 18.68 -6.09
CA GLY A 360 2.11 18.05 -5.10
C GLY A 360 2.05 18.71 -3.72
N GLN A 361 1.06 19.58 -3.46
CA GLN A 361 0.88 20.33 -2.20
C GLN A 361 -0.45 19.97 -1.50
N GLY A 362 -1.01 18.81 -1.83
CA GLY A 362 -2.32 18.40 -1.35
C GLY A 362 -2.36 18.11 0.13
N ASP A 363 -1.32 17.47 0.64
CA ASP A 363 -1.11 17.18 2.07
C ASP A 363 -1.01 18.47 2.89
N THR A 364 -0.33 19.50 2.35
CA THR A 364 -0.21 20.81 2.98
C THR A 364 -1.56 21.51 3.05
N LEU A 365 -2.29 21.59 1.94
CA LEU A 365 -3.65 22.17 1.94
C LEU A 365 -4.56 21.44 2.93
N VAL A 366 -4.55 20.11 2.93
CA VAL A 366 -5.39 19.36 3.86
C VAL A 366 -5.00 19.65 5.31
N SER A 367 -3.71 19.64 5.63
CA SER A 367 -3.21 19.92 6.99
C SER A 367 -3.60 21.31 7.49
N ILE A 368 -3.55 22.32 6.61
CA ILE A 368 -4.01 23.69 6.92
C ILE A 368 -5.49 23.71 7.29
N LEU A 369 -6.33 22.90 6.67
CA LEU A 369 -7.79 22.99 6.85
C LEU A 369 -8.32 22.12 7.99
N ILE A 370 -7.63 21.03 8.35
CA ILE A 370 -8.20 20.02 9.25
C ILE A 370 -7.60 20.01 10.66
N ASP A 371 -6.42 20.58 10.86
CA ASP A 371 -5.63 20.46 12.09
C ASP A 371 -5.01 21.80 12.51
N LEU A 372 -5.23 22.20 13.77
CA LEU A 372 -4.65 23.44 14.30
C LEU A 372 -3.12 23.40 14.31
N ASN A 373 -2.52 22.26 14.70
CA ASN A 373 -1.07 22.11 14.68
C ASN A 373 -0.53 22.12 13.25
N GLY A 374 -1.23 21.45 12.33
CA GLY A 374 -0.94 21.50 10.90
C GLY A 374 -0.92 22.93 10.34
N PHE A 375 -1.93 23.74 10.68
CA PHE A 375 -1.95 25.15 10.32
C PHE A 375 -0.81 25.94 10.98
N TRP A 376 -0.57 25.75 12.27
CA TRP A 376 0.47 26.46 13.01
C TRP A 376 1.88 26.18 12.46
N ASN A 377 2.15 24.93 12.09
CA ASN A 377 3.42 24.55 11.45
C ASN A 377 3.57 25.22 10.07
N TYR A 378 2.48 25.37 9.32
CA TYR A 378 2.50 26.06 8.04
C TYR A 378 2.78 27.56 8.20
N GLU A 379 2.13 28.24 9.14
CA GLU A 379 2.36 29.67 9.40
C GLU A 379 3.81 29.96 9.84
N ASN A 380 4.40 29.06 10.63
CA ASN A 380 5.77 29.23 11.15
C ASN A 380 6.86 28.59 10.27
N ARG A 381 6.51 28.14 9.05
CA ARG A 381 7.43 27.42 8.15
C ARG A 381 8.71 28.21 7.83
N GLU A 382 8.61 29.52 7.69
CA GLU A 382 9.75 30.38 7.34
C GLU A 382 10.72 30.57 8.53
N ALA A 383 10.17 30.69 9.75
CA ALA A 383 10.98 30.80 10.96
C ALA A 383 11.74 29.49 11.24
N MET A 384 11.07 28.34 11.09
CA MET A 384 11.69 27.03 11.29
C MET A 384 12.73 26.69 10.21
N ALA A 385 12.55 27.16 8.98
CA ALA A 385 13.55 27.01 7.92
C ALA A 385 14.82 27.83 8.19
N GLY A 386 14.69 28.98 8.87
CA GLY A 386 15.81 29.81 9.30
C GLY A 386 16.64 29.15 10.41
N GLU A 387 15.99 28.56 11.42
CA GLU A 387 16.68 27.90 12.55
C GLU A 387 17.52 26.70 12.11
N ASN A 388 17.04 25.89 11.16
CA ASN A 388 17.80 24.75 10.62
C ASN A 388 18.99 25.16 9.73
N SER A 389 19.07 26.43 9.33
CA SER A 389 20.19 26.97 8.55
C SER A 389 21.29 27.62 9.41
N GLU A 390 21.05 27.76 10.72
CA GLU A 390 21.96 28.39 11.68
C GLU A 390 22.65 27.40 12.65
N GLU A 391 22.62 26.08 12.41
CA GLU A 391 23.54 25.18 13.13
C GLU A 391 24.97 25.34 12.56
N PRO A 392 25.93 25.89 13.33
CA PRO A 392 27.31 25.90 12.91
C PRO A 392 27.84 24.47 13.05
N VAL A 393 28.39 23.95 11.96
CA VAL A 393 29.30 22.81 12.01
C VAL A 393 30.44 23.19 12.96
N ILE A 394 30.46 22.57 14.14
CA ILE A 394 31.62 22.58 15.06
C ILE A 394 32.19 21.17 15.11
#